data_AF-A0A4R6YH28-F1
#
_entry.id   AF-A0A4R6YH28-F1
#
_cell.length_a   1.000
_cell.length_b   1.000
_cell.length_c   1.000
_cell.angle_alpha   90.00
_cell.angle_beta   90.00
_cell.angle_gamma   90.00
#
_symmetry.space_group_name_H-M   'P 1'
#
loop_
_entity.id
_entity.type
_entity.pdbx_description
1 polymer ?
#
loop_
_entity_poly.entity_id
_entity_poly.type
_entity_poly.pdbx_seq_one_letter_code
_entity_poly.pdbx_strand_id
1 'polypeptide(L)'
;MLRRSSGSRLFKQWTKAMTSALRLARSAGAAAAKTRKPAAAAAVAKKAVRKRAKTTAATTPRVRAARSMPVRKPTKPEQASASPSAVSAAGVETGRFRNRAGTRAYRFFMPASARGLALPPALLVLLHGCAQDAERFAACTRMDALAEQHGFCVLYPEQSVRAQRQRCWNWFDPQHQQRGSGEPSLIAGMARKLVRQHRLAPRRVYVAGFSAGGAMAVVLGETYAELFRAVGVYAGMPYQSAQGATSAFLAMRGRHGLAAKTTPSAVPPRALPVIVVQGDRDRTVHPSNASIIVRDALARFAPLSAEPQEGTAAGRTFSLTRYRDSDGDCLVEHWTIHGGRHAWSGGGTGLFADPLGPDISSAMVEFFLALPGGLGG
;
A
#
# COMPACT_ATOMS: atom_id res chain seq x y z
N MET A 1 31.62 -24.75 11.84
CA MET A 1 31.22 -23.70 12.81
C MET A 1 30.35 -22.68 12.07
N LEU A 2 29.05 -22.59 12.42
CA LEU A 2 28.03 -21.86 11.66
C LEU A 2 28.25 -20.33 11.62
N ARG A 3 28.26 -19.75 10.41
CA ARG A 3 28.17 -18.30 10.20
C ARG A 3 26.78 -17.81 10.60
N ARG A 4 26.69 -17.09 11.73
CA ARG A 4 25.48 -16.40 12.21
C ARG A 4 25.02 -15.32 11.21
N SER A 5 23.72 -15.33 10.91
CA SER A 5 23.03 -14.58 9.85
C SER A 5 23.02 -13.05 10.02
N SER A 6 23.36 -12.33 8.95
CA SER A 6 23.23 -10.86 8.84
C SER A 6 21.79 -10.34 8.95
N GLY A 7 20.78 -11.17 8.64
CA GLY A 7 19.36 -10.79 8.78
C GLY A 7 18.93 -10.53 10.23
N SER A 8 19.56 -11.18 11.20
CA SER A 8 19.30 -10.93 12.64
C SER A 8 19.82 -9.56 13.11
N ARG A 9 20.84 -9.00 12.46
CA ARG A 9 21.42 -7.70 12.82
C ARG A 9 20.57 -6.54 12.32
N LEU A 10 20.06 -6.62 11.08
CA LEU A 10 19.20 -5.58 10.51
C LEU A 10 17.85 -5.48 11.26
N PHE A 11 17.29 -6.62 11.67
CA PHE A 11 16.08 -6.63 12.52
C PHE A 11 16.35 -6.10 13.95
N LYS A 12 17.50 -6.43 14.56
CA LYS A 12 17.92 -5.83 15.83
C LYS A 12 18.19 -4.33 15.71
N GLN A 13 18.66 -3.86 14.56
CA GLN A 13 18.83 -2.43 14.28
C GLN A 13 17.47 -1.74 14.10
N TRP A 14 16.49 -2.40 13.46
CA TRP A 14 15.11 -1.90 13.35
C TRP A 14 14.43 -1.78 14.71
N THR A 15 14.48 -2.82 15.56
CA THR A 15 13.92 -2.75 16.92
C THR A 15 14.62 -1.69 17.77
N LYS A 16 15.95 -1.56 17.67
CA LYS A 16 16.70 -0.50 18.37
C LYS A 16 16.38 0.91 17.87
N ALA A 17 16.26 1.11 16.56
CA ALA A 17 15.94 2.41 15.97
C ALA A 17 14.52 2.84 16.36
N MET A 18 13.55 1.93 16.34
CA MET A 18 12.18 2.22 16.79
C MET A 18 12.08 2.44 18.30
N THR A 19 12.82 1.68 19.12
CA THR A 19 12.88 1.90 20.58
C THR A 19 13.50 3.27 20.91
N SER A 20 14.48 3.72 20.12
CA SER A 20 15.11 5.03 20.27
C SER A 20 14.17 6.16 19.84
N ALA A 21 13.42 5.98 18.74
CA ALA A 21 12.38 6.91 18.31
C ALA A 21 11.24 7.02 19.34
N LEU A 22 10.85 5.91 19.97
CA LEU A 22 9.88 5.89 21.09
C LEU A 22 10.40 6.63 22.33
N ARG A 23 11.70 6.53 22.65
CA ARG A 23 12.30 7.31 23.75
C ARG A 23 12.28 8.81 23.47
N LEU A 24 12.62 9.21 22.24
CA LEU A 24 12.62 10.61 21.82
C LEU A 24 11.21 11.21 21.75
N ALA A 25 10.23 10.44 21.29
CA ALA A 25 8.82 10.84 21.31
C ALA A 25 8.28 10.96 22.75
N ARG A 26 8.70 10.07 23.65
CA ARG A 26 8.32 10.11 25.08
C ARG A 26 9.00 11.26 25.83
N SER A 27 10.23 11.64 25.48
CA SER A 27 10.90 12.82 26.03
C SER A 27 10.32 14.12 25.49
N ALA A 28 9.92 14.17 24.21
CA ALA A 28 9.21 15.32 23.64
C ALA A 28 7.80 15.48 24.22
N GLY A 29 7.08 14.37 24.45
CA GLY A 29 5.78 14.36 25.13
C GLY A 29 5.86 14.72 26.61
N ALA A 30 6.93 14.30 27.32
CA ALA A 30 7.16 14.67 28.72
C ALA A 30 7.59 16.14 28.89
N ALA A 31 8.27 16.73 27.90
CA ALA A 31 8.57 18.15 27.87
C ALA A 31 7.31 18.99 27.59
N ALA A 32 6.41 18.52 26.72
CA ALA A 32 5.13 19.19 26.44
C ALA A 32 4.10 19.04 27.58
N ALA A 33 4.18 17.98 28.39
CA ALA A 33 3.29 17.75 29.53
C ALA A 33 3.68 18.51 30.82
N LYS A 34 4.86 19.15 30.85
CA LYS A 34 5.33 19.94 32.02
C LYS A 34 4.93 21.41 32.02
N THR A 35 4.17 21.89 31.03
CA THR A 35 3.77 23.32 30.94
C THR A 35 2.26 23.57 31.00
N ARG A 36 1.44 22.62 31.45
CA ARG A 36 0.01 22.87 31.71
C ARG A 36 -0.45 22.33 33.05
N LYS A 37 -0.61 23.23 34.02
CA LYS A 37 -1.53 23.07 35.16
C LYS A 37 -2.78 23.96 34.94
N PRO A 38 -3.99 23.52 35.33
CA PRO A 38 -5.23 24.25 35.14
C PRO A 38 -5.68 24.97 36.43
N ALA A 39 -6.38 26.12 36.31
CA ALA A 39 -7.40 26.58 37.26
C ALA A 39 -8.18 27.78 36.69
N ALA A 40 -9.49 27.79 36.94
CA ALA A 40 -10.44 28.85 36.62
C ALA A 40 -10.68 29.75 37.85
N ALA A 41 -10.98 31.05 37.63
CA ALA A 41 -12.02 31.88 38.28
C ALA A 41 -11.64 33.39 38.44
N ALA A 42 -12.65 34.24 38.16
CA ALA A 42 -12.98 35.55 38.75
C ALA A 42 -12.15 36.85 38.49
N ALA A 43 -12.79 37.74 37.73
CA ALA A 43 -12.97 39.21 37.78
C ALA A 43 -12.06 40.20 38.59
N VAL A 44 -11.93 41.41 38.00
CA VAL A 44 -11.86 42.79 38.57
C VAL A 44 -10.55 43.62 38.40
N ALA A 45 -10.75 44.84 37.86
CA ALA A 45 -10.04 46.14 38.02
C ALA A 45 -8.82 46.60 37.16
N LYS A 46 -9.14 47.51 36.21
CA LYS A 46 -8.68 48.91 36.01
C LYS A 46 -7.17 49.30 35.88
N LYS A 47 -6.86 49.81 34.66
CA LYS A 47 -6.27 51.13 34.28
C LYS A 47 -5.04 51.72 35.01
N ALA A 48 -3.98 52.01 34.24
CA ALA A 48 -3.17 53.26 34.21
C ALA A 48 -2.23 53.20 32.96
N VAL A 49 -2.30 54.03 31.90
CA VAL A 49 -2.15 55.48 31.69
C VAL A 49 -0.68 55.95 31.49
N ARG A 50 -0.40 56.39 30.24
CA ARG A 50 0.54 57.46 29.77
C ARG A 50 2.04 57.21 29.97
N LYS A 51 2.99 57.67 29.13
CA LYS A 51 3.19 58.75 28.13
C LYS A 51 4.42 58.25 27.29
N ARG A 52 4.76 58.69 26.07
CA ARG A 52 4.88 60.06 25.55
C ARG A 52 5.14 59.99 24.03
N ALA A 53 4.53 60.92 23.31
CA ALA A 53 4.71 61.19 21.88
C ALA A 53 5.90 62.13 21.61
N LYS A 54 6.36 62.14 20.35
CA LYS A 54 6.78 63.27 19.48
C LYS A 54 7.64 62.67 18.34
N THR A 55 7.51 63.01 17.06
CA THR A 55 7.06 64.25 16.39
C THR A 55 6.57 63.97 14.97
N THR A 56 5.61 64.79 14.55
CA THR A 56 4.99 64.97 13.23
C THR A 56 5.83 65.82 12.28
N ALA A 57 5.72 65.60 10.97
CA ALA A 57 5.59 66.67 9.98
C ALA A 57 4.89 66.14 8.73
N ALA A 58 3.80 66.80 8.34
CA ALA A 58 2.99 66.54 7.16
C ALA A 58 3.25 67.63 6.11
N THR A 59 3.14 67.29 4.83
CA THR A 59 2.84 68.23 3.76
C THR A 59 2.06 67.51 2.66
N THR A 60 0.89 68.04 2.30
CA THR A 60 -0.08 67.61 1.27
C THR A 60 -0.05 68.61 0.09
N PRO A 61 -0.84 68.47 -1.00
CA PRO A 61 -0.99 67.35 -1.95
C PRO A 61 -0.83 67.84 -3.42
N ARG A 62 -0.83 66.94 -4.41
CA ARG A 62 -1.20 67.32 -5.80
C ARG A 62 -1.77 66.14 -6.59
N VAL A 63 -2.97 66.35 -7.14
CA VAL A 63 -3.74 65.42 -7.99
C VAL A 63 -3.53 65.76 -9.47
N ARG A 64 -3.33 64.72 -10.29
CA ARG A 64 -3.66 64.50 -11.74
C ARG A 64 -2.63 63.50 -12.30
N ALA A 65 -2.91 62.55 -13.18
CA ALA A 65 -4.10 62.14 -13.91
C ALA A 65 -3.92 60.66 -14.34
N ALA A 66 -5.03 59.99 -14.63
CA ALA A 66 -5.08 58.62 -15.12
C ALA A 66 -4.40 58.45 -16.49
N ARG A 67 -3.65 57.35 -16.68
CA ARG A 67 -3.30 56.80 -18.00
C ARG A 67 -3.28 55.26 -17.97
N SER A 68 -4.25 54.70 -18.68
CA SER A 68 -4.30 53.45 -19.45
C SER A 68 -3.30 52.32 -19.16
N MET A 69 -3.86 51.14 -18.85
CA MET A 69 -3.19 49.84 -18.85
C MET A 69 -2.89 49.33 -20.27
N PRO A 70 -1.78 48.59 -20.49
CA PRO A 70 -1.65 47.71 -21.64
C PRO A 70 -2.16 46.29 -21.34
N VAL A 71 -3.03 45.82 -22.21
CA VAL A 71 -3.56 44.45 -22.32
C VAL A 71 -2.40 43.46 -22.49
N ARG A 72 -2.30 42.46 -21.60
CA ARG A 72 -1.42 41.28 -21.78
C ARG A 72 -2.23 40.10 -22.34
N LYS A 73 -1.72 39.56 -23.45
CA LYS A 73 -2.27 38.43 -24.23
C LYS A 73 -2.40 37.14 -23.41
N PRO A 74 -3.34 36.24 -23.75
CA PRO A 74 -3.50 34.95 -23.07
C PRO A 74 -2.35 33.99 -23.40
N THR A 75 -1.69 33.47 -22.37
CA THR A 75 -0.70 32.39 -22.48
C THR A 75 -1.39 31.02 -22.59
N LYS A 76 -1.06 30.31 -23.66
CA LYS A 76 -1.47 28.94 -24.02
C LYS A 76 -1.14 27.92 -22.90
N PRO A 77 -1.93 26.85 -22.70
CA PRO A 77 -1.63 25.83 -21.70
C PRO A 77 -0.37 25.05 -22.08
N GLU A 78 0.59 25.01 -21.16
CA GLU A 78 1.84 24.26 -21.29
C GLU A 78 1.53 22.75 -21.20
N GLN A 79 1.65 22.07 -22.35
CA GLN A 79 1.56 20.63 -22.45
C GLN A 79 2.70 19.99 -21.66
N ALA A 80 2.35 19.15 -20.70
CA ALA A 80 3.31 18.32 -19.97
C ALA A 80 4.09 17.43 -20.95
N SER A 81 5.37 17.72 -21.19
CA SER A 81 6.23 16.89 -22.02
C SER A 81 6.58 15.61 -21.24
N ALA A 82 6.07 14.47 -21.69
CA ALA A 82 6.54 13.17 -21.24
C ALA A 82 7.93 12.90 -21.82
N SER A 83 8.96 12.82 -20.96
CA SER A 83 10.27 12.30 -21.38
C SER A 83 10.13 10.81 -21.73
N PRO A 84 10.75 10.32 -22.83
CA PRO A 84 10.68 8.92 -23.20
C PRO A 84 11.38 8.06 -22.16
N SER A 85 10.69 7.02 -21.70
CA SER A 85 11.26 6.02 -20.79
C SER A 85 12.26 5.16 -21.55
N ALA A 86 13.46 5.00 -21.00
CA ALA A 86 14.48 4.13 -21.55
C ALA A 86 14.03 2.66 -21.36
N VAL A 87 13.67 2.01 -22.46
CA VAL A 87 13.35 0.57 -22.47
C VAL A 87 14.68 -0.19 -22.51
N SER A 88 14.98 -0.98 -21.48
CA SER A 88 16.10 -1.94 -21.51
C SER A 88 15.74 -3.21 -20.75
N ALA A 89 16.22 -4.35 -21.26
CA ALA A 89 15.71 -5.71 -21.07
C ALA A 89 14.27 -5.89 -21.59
N ALA A 90 14.05 -6.88 -22.47
CA ALA A 90 12.82 -7.07 -23.23
C ALA A 90 11.57 -6.95 -22.33
N GLY A 91 10.80 -5.86 -22.50
CA GLY A 91 9.51 -5.66 -21.82
C GLY A 91 9.53 -4.80 -20.54
N VAL A 92 10.68 -4.35 -20.02
CA VAL A 92 10.73 -3.54 -18.80
C VAL A 92 10.72 -2.03 -19.12
N GLU A 93 9.77 -1.30 -18.53
CA GLU A 93 9.71 0.15 -18.48
C GLU A 93 9.91 0.63 -17.03
N THR A 94 10.64 1.72 -16.82
CA THR A 94 10.64 2.42 -15.53
C THR A 94 10.00 3.79 -15.66
N GLY A 95 9.41 4.29 -14.59
CA GLY A 95 8.76 5.60 -14.67
C GLY A 95 8.49 6.22 -13.32
N ARG A 96 7.83 7.38 -13.38
CA ARG A 96 7.41 8.12 -12.19
C ARG A 96 5.98 8.60 -12.37
N PHE A 97 5.25 8.63 -11.27
CA PHE A 97 3.91 9.21 -11.21
C PHE A 97 3.83 10.22 -10.08
N ARG A 98 3.13 11.33 -10.36
CA ARG A 98 2.95 12.45 -9.44
C ARG A 98 1.48 12.80 -9.32
N ASN A 99 1.04 13.07 -8.10
CA ASN A 99 -0.21 13.75 -7.79
C ASN A 99 0.00 14.66 -6.57
N ARG A 100 -1.09 15.17 -5.96
CA ARG A 100 -1.02 16.03 -4.77
C ARG A 100 -0.34 15.37 -3.55
N ALA A 101 -0.37 14.04 -3.45
CA ALA A 101 0.27 13.29 -2.36
C ALA A 101 1.78 13.09 -2.54
N GLY A 102 2.35 13.51 -3.69
CA GLY A 102 3.78 13.50 -3.94
C GLY A 102 4.16 12.76 -5.21
N THR A 103 5.28 12.03 -5.19
CA THR A 103 5.80 11.30 -6.35
C THR A 103 6.33 9.94 -5.93
N ARG A 104 6.09 8.93 -6.77
CA ARG A 104 6.67 7.59 -6.63
C ARG A 104 7.23 7.13 -7.97
N ALA A 105 8.33 6.39 -7.89
CA ALA A 105 8.84 5.67 -9.04
C ALA A 105 8.07 4.35 -9.19
N TYR A 106 8.20 3.73 -10.35
CA TYR A 106 7.70 2.39 -10.60
C TYR A 106 8.56 1.67 -11.61
N ARG A 107 8.53 0.35 -11.54
CA ARG A 107 8.90 -0.57 -12.61
C ARG A 107 7.61 -1.14 -13.19
N PHE A 108 7.54 -1.24 -14.51
CA PHE A 108 6.43 -1.84 -15.24
C PHE A 108 6.99 -2.91 -16.18
N PHE A 109 6.37 -4.08 -16.17
CA PHE A 109 6.74 -5.18 -17.05
C PHE A 109 5.57 -5.49 -17.98
N MET A 110 5.83 -5.38 -19.27
CA MET A 110 4.93 -5.77 -20.35
C MET A 110 5.57 -6.94 -21.10
N PRO A 111 5.08 -8.18 -20.92
CA PRO A 111 5.65 -9.34 -21.57
C PRO A 111 5.46 -9.28 -23.08
N ALA A 112 6.29 -10.01 -23.83
CA ALA A 112 6.14 -10.11 -25.26
C ALA A 112 4.83 -10.82 -25.62
N SER A 113 4.46 -11.85 -24.85
CA SER A 113 3.20 -12.59 -24.99
C SER A 113 1.93 -11.74 -24.79
N ALA A 114 2.01 -10.58 -24.13
CA ALA A 114 0.88 -9.67 -24.00
C ALA A 114 0.65 -8.78 -25.24
N ARG A 115 1.59 -8.77 -26.20
CA ARG A 115 1.48 -7.98 -27.42
C ARG A 115 0.66 -8.74 -28.46
N GLY A 116 -0.30 -8.05 -29.07
CA GLY A 116 -1.14 -8.64 -30.15
C GLY A 116 -2.20 -9.63 -29.67
N LEU A 117 -2.44 -9.74 -28.36
CA LEU A 117 -3.57 -10.51 -27.85
C LEU A 117 -4.90 -9.95 -28.36
N ALA A 118 -5.85 -10.84 -28.66
CA ALA A 118 -7.19 -10.46 -29.11
C ALA A 118 -7.95 -9.66 -28.05
N LEU A 119 -7.70 -9.94 -26.77
CA LEU A 119 -8.23 -9.18 -25.65
C LEU A 119 -7.11 -8.35 -24.99
N PRO A 120 -7.39 -7.11 -24.54
CA PRO A 120 -6.44 -6.34 -23.77
C PRO A 120 -5.90 -7.10 -22.54
N PRO A 121 -4.58 -7.07 -22.30
CA PRO A 121 -3.97 -7.78 -21.18
C PRO A 121 -4.42 -7.20 -19.84
N ALA A 122 -4.47 -8.06 -18.83
CA ALA A 122 -4.72 -7.66 -17.45
C ALA A 122 -3.53 -6.88 -16.86
N LEU A 123 -3.77 -6.15 -15.75
CA LEU A 123 -2.72 -5.50 -14.96
C LEU A 123 -2.70 -6.05 -13.53
N LEU A 124 -1.57 -6.57 -13.08
CA LEU A 124 -1.33 -6.85 -11.66
C LEU A 124 -0.46 -5.74 -11.06
N VAL A 125 -0.97 -5.08 -10.02
CA VAL A 125 -0.19 -4.14 -9.19
C VAL A 125 0.42 -4.91 -8.02
N LEU A 126 1.73 -5.07 -7.99
CA LEU A 126 2.44 -5.92 -7.04
C LEU A 126 3.32 -5.11 -6.09
N LEU A 127 2.95 -5.09 -4.81
CA LEU A 127 3.52 -4.22 -3.78
C LEU A 127 4.53 -4.96 -2.90
N HIS A 128 5.78 -4.50 -2.93
CA HIS A 128 6.87 -5.08 -2.14
C HIS A 128 6.71 -4.82 -0.63
N GLY A 129 7.36 -5.66 0.19
CA GLY A 129 7.46 -5.47 1.64
C GLY A 129 8.57 -4.50 2.05
N CYS A 130 8.71 -4.29 3.36
CA CYS A 130 9.78 -3.46 3.92
C CYS A 130 11.17 -3.95 3.49
N ALA A 131 12.12 -3.02 3.34
CA ALA A 131 13.50 -3.21 2.93
C ALA A 131 13.72 -3.86 1.55
N GLN A 132 12.64 -4.17 0.83
CA GLN A 132 12.67 -4.58 -0.57
C GLN A 132 12.55 -3.35 -1.49
N ASP A 133 12.75 -3.58 -2.77
CA ASP A 133 12.49 -2.65 -3.87
C ASP A 133 11.81 -3.43 -5.01
N ALA A 134 11.31 -2.72 -6.01
CA ALA A 134 10.53 -3.25 -7.12
C ALA A 134 11.27 -4.37 -7.88
N GLU A 135 12.56 -4.17 -8.16
CA GLU A 135 13.38 -5.13 -8.90
C GLU A 135 13.61 -6.42 -8.11
N ARG A 136 14.04 -6.32 -6.85
CA ARG A 136 14.24 -7.50 -6.00
C ARG A 136 12.93 -8.23 -5.73
N PHE A 137 11.80 -7.52 -5.66
CA PHE A 137 10.52 -8.16 -5.46
C PHE A 137 10.02 -8.88 -6.72
N ALA A 138 10.27 -8.34 -7.91
CA ALA A 138 10.03 -9.05 -9.17
C ALA A 138 10.80 -10.38 -9.23
N ALA A 139 12.10 -10.36 -8.90
CA ALA A 139 12.92 -11.57 -8.83
C ALA A 139 12.46 -12.56 -7.73
N CYS A 140 12.11 -12.05 -6.55
CA CYS A 140 11.63 -12.85 -5.42
C CYS A 140 10.31 -13.57 -5.74
N THR A 141 9.41 -12.93 -6.48
CA THR A 141 8.10 -13.50 -6.80
C THR A 141 8.09 -14.31 -8.10
N ARG A 142 9.07 -14.11 -8.99
CA ARG A 142 9.06 -14.63 -10.37
C ARG A 142 7.84 -14.19 -11.18
N MET A 143 7.17 -13.12 -10.76
CA MET A 143 5.91 -12.71 -11.37
C MET A 143 6.08 -12.21 -12.82
N ASP A 144 7.26 -11.72 -13.21
CA ASP A 144 7.54 -11.43 -14.61
C ASP A 144 7.52 -12.71 -15.49
N ALA A 145 8.00 -13.84 -14.99
CA ALA A 145 7.97 -15.10 -15.75
C ALA A 145 6.53 -15.59 -15.92
N LEU A 146 5.71 -15.49 -14.87
CA LEU A 146 4.28 -15.81 -14.94
C LEU A 146 3.52 -14.84 -15.85
N ALA A 147 3.88 -13.56 -15.84
CA ALA A 147 3.35 -12.58 -16.77
C ALA A 147 3.63 -12.96 -18.22
N GLU A 148 4.86 -13.39 -18.53
CA GLU A 148 5.21 -13.91 -19.86
C GLU A 148 4.41 -15.18 -20.20
N GLN A 149 4.24 -16.10 -19.25
CA GLN A 149 3.49 -17.33 -19.48
C GLN A 149 1.98 -17.12 -19.71
N HIS A 150 1.36 -16.18 -19.00
CA HIS A 150 -0.10 -16.00 -18.98
C HIS A 150 -0.59 -14.72 -19.69
N GLY A 151 0.31 -13.90 -20.24
CA GLY A 151 -0.05 -12.73 -21.04
C GLY A 151 -0.69 -11.59 -20.25
N PHE A 152 -0.19 -11.29 -19.05
CA PHE A 152 -0.62 -10.12 -18.25
C PHE A 152 0.55 -9.18 -17.94
N CYS A 153 0.25 -7.91 -17.67
CA CYS A 153 1.27 -6.92 -17.33
C CYS A 153 1.41 -6.76 -15.81
N VAL A 154 2.59 -6.34 -15.34
CA VAL A 154 2.85 -6.14 -13.91
C VAL A 154 3.35 -4.72 -13.64
N LEU A 155 2.70 -4.01 -12.72
CA LEU A 155 3.16 -2.74 -12.15
C LEU A 155 3.76 -3.01 -10.77
N TYR A 156 5.00 -2.59 -10.56
CA TYR A 156 5.69 -2.58 -9.27
C TYR A 156 5.95 -1.13 -8.82
N PRO A 157 5.05 -0.54 -8.02
CA PRO A 157 5.31 0.75 -7.36
C PRO A 157 6.51 0.65 -6.40
N GLU A 158 7.36 1.67 -6.40
CA GLU A 158 8.58 1.72 -5.58
C GLU A 158 8.41 2.65 -4.38
N GLN A 159 8.62 2.13 -3.16
CA GLN A 159 8.69 2.95 -1.96
C GLN A 159 10.10 3.51 -1.73
N SER A 160 10.21 4.84 -1.67
CA SER A 160 11.51 5.49 -1.50
C SER A 160 11.96 5.54 -0.04
N VAL A 161 13.27 5.43 0.18
CA VAL A 161 13.91 5.66 1.50
C VAL A 161 13.66 7.06 2.06
N ARG A 162 13.37 8.04 1.19
CA ARG A 162 13.03 9.42 1.58
C ARG A 162 11.63 9.51 2.18
N ALA A 163 10.68 8.78 1.61
CA ALA A 163 9.31 8.73 2.11
C ALA A 163 9.18 7.84 3.35
N GLN A 164 9.91 6.74 3.40
CA GLN A 164 9.99 5.87 4.56
C GLN A 164 11.36 5.19 4.60
N ARG A 165 12.14 5.40 5.67
CA ARG A 165 13.55 4.97 5.76
C ARG A 165 13.76 3.47 5.52
N GLN A 166 12.75 2.66 5.86
CA GLN A 166 12.76 1.21 5.67
C GLN A 166 12.08 0.75 4.38
N ARG A 167 11.72 1.67 3.48
CA ARG A 167 10.91 1.40 2.27
C ARG A 167 9.59 0.67 2.57
N CYS A 168 9.06 0.80 3.78
CA CYS A 168 7.75 0.26 4.12
C CYS A 168 6.64 1.16 3.57
N TRP A 169 5.53 0.58 3.16
CA TRP A 169 4.28 1.30 2.96
C TRP A 169 3.71 1.74 4.31
N ASN A 170 3.17 2.95 4.37
CA ASN A 170 2.71 3.58 5.61
C ASN A 170 1.23 3.24 5.90
N TRP A 171 0.85 1.96 5.74
CA TRP A 171 -0.53 1.45 5.86
C TRP A 171 -1.20 1.75 7.22
N PHE A 172 -0.41 2.00 8.27
CA PHE A 172 -0.89 2.29 9.63
C PHE A 172 -1.20 3.77 9.86
N ASP A 173 -0.81 4.64 8.93
CA ASP A 173 -1.07 6.08 9.03
C ASP A 173 -2.46 6.40 8.46
N PRO A 174 -3.33 7.12 9.20
CA PRO A 174 -4.67 7.47 8.72
C PRO A 174 -4.69 8.23 7.38
N GLN A 175 -3.65 9.01 7.07
CA GLN A 175 -3.50 9.70 5.79
C GLN A 175 -3.39 8.72 4.61
N HIS A 176 -2.91 7.50 4.88
CA HIS A 176 -2.67 6.45 3.91
C HIS A 176 -3.74 5.36 3.93
N GLN A 177 -4.88 5.61 4.57
CA GLN A 177 -6.01 4.68 4.67
C GLN A 177 -7.27 5.18 3.98
N GLN A 178 -7.21 6.33 3.30
CA GLN A 178 -8.36 7.00 2.70
C GLN A 178 -8.23 7.15 1.19
N ARG A 179 -9.38 7.11 0.51
CA ARG A 179 -9.46 7.39 -0.93
C ARG A 179 -9.00 8.82 -1.22
N GLY A 180 -8.23 8.96 -2.29
CA GLY A 180 -7.77 10.26 -2.80
C GLY A 180 -6.58 10.85 -2.04
N SER A 181 -6.10 10.19 -0.99
CA SER A 181 -5.00 10.65 -0.15
C SER A 181 -3.78 9.74 -0.24
N GLY A 182 -2.62 10.31 0.06
CA GLY A 182 -1.41 9.56 0.39
C GLY A 182 -0.92 8.56 -0.67
N GLU A 183 -0.21 7.53 -0.20
CA GLU A 183 0.30 6.41 -0.99
C GLU A 183 -0.76 5.66 -1.82
N PRO A 184 -1.96 5.33 -1.30
CA PRO A 184 -2.92 4.60 -2.13
C PRO A 184 -3.39 5.44 -3.33
N SER A 185 -3.47 6.77 -3.21
CA SER A 185 -3.76 7.64 -4.35
C SER A 185 -2.69 7.66 -5.43
N LEU A 186 -1.42 7.50 -5.05
CA LEU A 186 -0.29 7.42 -5.97
C LEU A 186 -0.31 6.09 -6.73
N ILE A 187 -0.59 4.99 -6.01
CA ILE A 187 -0.66 3.64 -6.59
C ILE A 187 -1.85 3.53 -7.55
N ALA A 188 -3.05 3.93 -7.11
CA ALA A 188 -4.23 3.94 -7.97
C ALA A 188 -4.06 4.85 -9.20
N GLY A 189 -3.38 5.99 -9.03
CA GLY A 189 -3.04 6.89 -10.13
C GLY A 189 -2.07 6.28 -11.14
N MET A 190 -1.04 5.56 -10.67
CA MET A 190 -0.13 4.80 -11.54
C MET A 190 -0.85 3.72 -12.34
N ALA A 191 -1.67 2.90 -11.69
CA ALA A 191 -2.44 1.87 -12.36
C ALA A 191 -3.34 2.46 -13.45
N ARG A 192 -4.11 3.52 -13.15
CA ARG A 192 -4.95 4.21 -14.14
C ARG A 192 -4.14 4.81 -15.30
N LYS A 193 -2.96 5.38 -15.03
CA LYS A 193 -2.06 5.90 -16.07
C LYS A 193 -1.65 4.77 -17.03
N LEU A 194 -1.16 3.66 -16.50
CA LEU A 194 -0.66 2.56 -17.31
C LEU A 194 -1.76 1.81 -18.05
N VAL A 195 -2.93 1.64 -17.44
CA VAL A 195 -4.12 1.11 -18.13
C VAL A 195 -4.44 1.92 -19.38
N ARG A 196 -4.45 3.25 -19.29
CA ARG A 196 -4.67 4.12 -20.46
C ARG A 196 -3.51 4.10 -21.45
N GLN A 197 -2.27 4.23 -20.95
CA GLN A 197 -1.07 4.34 -21.77
C GLN A 197 -0.83 3.09 -22.64
N HIS A 198 -1.07 1.90 -22.07
CA HIS A 198 -0.81 0.62 -22.75
C HIS A 198 -2.09 -0.09 -23.21
N ARG A 199 -3.26 0.58 -23.14
CA ARG A 199 -4.57 0.03 -23.52
C ARG A 199 -4.86 -1.32 -22.83
N LEU A 200 -4.58 -1.42 -21.54
CA LEU A 200 -4.82 -2.63 -20.74
C LEU A 200 -6.32 -2.78 -20.43
N ALA A 201 -6.77 -3.98 -20.06
CA ALA A 201 -8.16 -4.25 -19.71
C ALA A 201 -8.57 -3.50 -18.41
N PRO A 202 -9.45 -2.47 -18.47
CA PRO A 202 -9.76 -1.64 -17.31
C PRO A 202 -10.53 -2.38 -16.20
N ARG A 203 -11.21 -3.50 -16.53
CA ARG A 203 -11.93 -4.34 -15.57
C ARG A 203 -11.13 -5.55 -15.09
N ARG A 204 -9.87 -5.70 -15.54
CA ARG A 204 -8.94 -6.78 -15.18
C ARG A 204 -7.68 -6.20 -14.54
N VAL A 205 -7.88 -5.37 -13.53
CA VAL A 205 -6.81 -4.79 -12.73
C VAL A 205 -6.83 -5.42 -11.35
N TYR A 206 -5.74 -6.00 -10.91
CA TYR A 206 -5.61 -6.69 -9.64
C TYR A 206 -4.55 -5.99 -8.79
N VAL A 207 -4.64 -6.14 -7.47
CA VAL A 207 -3.58 -5.67 -6.56
C VAL A 207 -3.17 -6.79 -5.64
N ALA A 208 -1.87 -6.99 -5.46
CA ALA A 208 -1.34 -7.92 -4.48
C ALA A 208 -0.12 -7.35 -3.77
N GLY A 209 0.24 -7.93 -2.64
CA GLY A 209 1.48 -7.52 -1.98
C GLY A 209 1.91 -8.42 -0.82
N PHE A 210 3.14 -8.18 -0.38
CA PHE A 210 3.77 -8.87 0.73
C PHE A 210 3.98 -7.94 1.93
N SER A 211 3.73 -8.41 3.16
CA SER A 211 4.01 -7.65 4.39
C SER A 211 3.31 -6.29 4.39
N ALA A 212 4.05 -5.19 4.58
CA ALA A 212 3.53 -3.83 4.43
C ALA A 212 2.85 -3.58 3.06
N GLY A 213 3.32 -4.23 2.00
CA GLY A 213 2.68 -4.20 0.68
C GLY A 213 1.35 -4.95 0.65
N GLY A 214 1.24 -6.07 1.38
CA GLY A 214 -0.02 -6.80 1.56
C GLY A 214 -1.04 -5.99 2.34
N ALA A 215 -0.60 -5.30 3.40
CA ALA A 215 -1.44 -4.34 4.12
C ALA A 215 -1.92 -3.19 3.22
N MET A 216 -1.05 -2.64 2.37
CA MET A 216 -1.43 -1.59 1.42
C MET A 216 -2.36 -2.12 0.30
N ALA A 217 -2.22 -3.38 -0.09
CA ALA A 217 -3.15 -4.04 -1.02
C ALA A 217 -4.57 -4.12 -0.43
N VAL A 218 -4.70 -4.46 0.86
CA VAL A 218 -5.98 -4.40 1.57
C VAL A 218 -6.54 -2.97 1.58
N VAL A 219 -5.73 -1.96 1.91
CA VAL A 219 -6.16 -0.55 1.85
C VAL A 219 -6.67 -0.17 0.45
N LEU A 220 -5.98 -0.59 -0.61
CA LEU A 220 -6.39 -0.30 -1.98
C LEU A 220 -7.69 -1.01 -2.36
N GLY A 221 -7.89 -2.25 -1.91
CA GLY A 221 -9.15 -2.97 -2.10
C GLY A 221 -10.35 -2.25 -1.48
N GLU A 222 -10.14 -1.66 -0.31
CA GLU A 222 -11.19 -0.95 0.45
C GLU A 222 -11.44 0.46 -0.09
N THR A 223 -10.39 1.17 -0.51
CA THR A 223 -10.48 2.60 -0.90
C THR A 223 -10.60 2.84 -2.40
N TYR A 224 -10.34 1.81 -3.22
CA TYR A 224 -10.39 1.87 -4.69
C TYR A 224 -11.05 0.61 -5.29
N ALA A 225 -12.12 0.11 -4.67
CA ALA A 225 -12.86 -1.07 -5.13
C ALA A 225 -13.43 -0.95 -6.56
N GLU A 226 -13.61 0.28 -7.07
CA GLU A 226 -13.99 0.52 -8.45
C GLU A 226 -12.87 0.23 -9.46
N LEU A 227 -11.61 0.27 -9.01
CA LEU A 227 -10.43 0.07 -9.84
C LEU A 227 -9.98 -1.38 -9.84
N PHE A 228 -9.98 -2.05 -8.68
CA PHE A 228 -9.40 -3.39 -8.53
C PHE A 228 -10.47 -4.48 -8.58
N ARG A 229 -10.27 -5.52 -9.40
CA ARG A 229 -11.17 -6.67 -9.53
C ARG A 229 -11.03 -7.66 -8.38
N ALA A 230 -9.82 -7.82 -7.82
CA ALA A 230 -9.52 -8.68 -6.67
C ALA A 230 -8.21 -8.25 -5.96
N VAL A 231 -8.00 -8.79 -4.77
CA VAL A 231 -6.87 -8.47 -3.88
C VAL A 231 -6.08 -9.72 -3.51
N GLY A 232 -4.75 -9.66 -3.53
CA GLY A 232 -3.86 -10.71 -3.00
C GLY A 232 -3.07 -10.23 -1.79
N VAL A 233 -3.09 -10.98 -0.71
CA VAL A 233 -2.47 -10.57 0.55
C VAL A 233 -1.55 -11.66 1.08
N TYR A 234 -0.24 -11.43 1.03
CA TYR A 234 0.74 -12.31 1.67
C TYR A 234 1.26 -11.64 2.96
N ALA A 235 1.04 -12.26 4.11
CA ALA A 235 1.48 -11.78 5.42
C ALA A 235 1.14 -10.30 5.67
N GLY A 236 -0.09 -9.89 5.30
CA GLY A 236 -0.57 -8.51 5.39
C GLY A 236 -1.31 -8.19 6.69
N MET A 237 -1.98 -7.04 6.70
CA MET A 237 -2.70 -6.51 7.86
C MET A 237 -4.16 -6.24 7.51
N PRO A 238 -5.11 -6.44 8.44
CA PRO A 238 -6.49 -6.03 8.23
C PRO A 238 -6.62 -4.51 8.01
N TYR A 239 -7.65 -4.11 7.28
CA TYR A 239 -7.92 -2.69 7.00
C TYR A 239 -8.09 -1.90 8.29
N GLN A 240 -7.46 -0.72 8.36
CA GLN A 240 -7.49 0.16 9.54
C GLN A 240 -7.15 -0.54 10.87
N SER A 241 -6.38 -1.64 10.85
CA SER A 241 -5.97 -2.33 12.09
C SER A 241 -5.00 -1.55 12.97
N ALA A 242 -4.55 -0.37 12.52
CA ALA A 242 -3.69 0.55 13.25
C ALA A 242 -3.94 2.01 12.82
N GLN A 243 -3.59 2.96 13.69
CA GLN A 243 -3.70 4.41 13.48
C GLN A 243 -2.37 5.14 13.78
N GLY A 244 -1.26 4.40 13.76
CA GLY A 244 0.07 4.89 14.12
C GLY A 244 1.04 3.77 14.44
N ALA A 245 2.33 4.09 14.56
CA ALA A 245 3.40 3.11 14.70
C ALA A 245 3.24 2.16 15.90
N THR A 246 2.79 2.67 17.05
CA THR A 246 2.57 1.85 18.26
C THR A 246 1.46 0.83 18.05
N SER A 247 0.30 1.27 17.55
CA SER A 247 -0.80 0.36 17.22
C SER A 247 -0.43 -0.61 16.10
N ALA A 248 0.40 -0.19 15.14
CA ALA A 248 0.88 -1.04 14.06
C ALA A 248 1.66 -2.24 14.62
N PHE A 249 2.57 -1.98 15.56
CA PHE A 249 3.35 -3.03 16.20
C PHE A 249 2.48 -4.00 17.03
N LEU A 250 1.45 -3.50 17.71
CA LEU A 250 0.50 -4.33 18.45
C LEU A 250 -0.31 -5.21 17.49
N ALA A 251 -0.85 -4.63 16.42
CA ALA A 251 -1.59 -5.35 15.39
C ALA A 251 -0.73 -6.41 14.71
N MET A 252 0.51 -6.08 14.32
CA MET A 252 1.47 -7.03 13.75
C MET A 252 1.70 -8.24 14.67
N ARG A 253 1.58 -8.07 15.99
CA ARG A 253 1.68 -9.15 16.99
C ARG A 253 0.34 -9.84 17.32
N GLY A 254 -0.72 -9.56 16.56
CA GLY A 254 -2.06 -10.11 16.78
C GLY A 254 -2.80 -9.51 17.98
N ARG A 255 -2.28 -8.42 18.57
CA ARG A 255 -2.82 -7.81 19.79
C ARG A 255 -3.83 -6.69 19.47
N HIS A 256 -4.80 -7.00 18.61
CA HIS A 256 -5.78 -6.02 18.11
C HIS A 256 -6.65 -5.40 19.20
N GLY A 257 -7.01 -6.14 20.27
CA GLY A 257 -7.79 -5.61 21.40
C GLY A 257 -7.10 -4.52 22.21
N LEU A 258 -5.79 -4.31 22.01
CA LEU A 258 -5.01 -3.22 22.60
C LEU A 258 -4.72 -2.09 21.59
N ALA A 259 -5.08 -2.28 20.32
CA ALA A 259 -5.09 -1.22 19.33
C ALA A 259 -6.39 -0.42 19.49
N ALA A 260 -6.31 0.91 19.32
CA ALA A 260 -7.49 1.77 19.44
C ALA A 260 -8.61 1.27 18.51
N LYS A 261 -9.85 1.25 19.01
CA LYS A 261 -11.03 0.91 18.21
C LYS A 261 -11.10 1.87 17.02
N THR A 262 -11.09 1.33 15.81
CA THR A 262 -11.37 2.10 14.61
C THR A 262 -12.87 2.09 14.35
N THR A 263 -13.42 3.27 14.08
CA THR A 263 -14.74 3.40 13.46
C THR A 263 -14.57 3.06 11.98
N PRO A 264 -15.27 2.06 11.44
CA PRO A 264 -15.19 1.73 10.02
C PRO A 264 -15.51 2.98 9.19
N SER A 265 -14.55 3.45 8.39
CA SER A 265 -14.86 4.40 7.32
C SER A 265 -15.62 3.65 6.22
N ALA A 266 -16.50 4.39 5.51
CA ALA A 266 -17.41 3.94 4.44
C ALA A 266 -17.09 2.55 3.85
N VAL A 267 -18.07 1.63 3.97
CA VAL A 267 -18.02 0.31 3.35
C VAL A 267 -17.75 0.47 1.85
N PRO A 268 -16.80 -0.26 1.25
CA PRO A 268 -16.57 -0.19 -0.19
C PRO A 268 -17.86 -0.50 -0.94
N PRO A 269 -18.08 0.11 -2.12
CA PRO A 269 -19.32 -0.04 -2.89
C PRO A 269 -19.57 -1.49 -3.36
N ARG A 270 -18.54 -2.35 -3.33
CA ARG A 270 -18.67 -3.78 -3.60
C ARG A 270 -17.61 -4.59 -2.86
N ALA A 271 -17.95 -5.83 -2.56
CA ALA A 271 -16.99 -6.83 -2.10
C ALA A 271 -16.02 -7.20 -3.24
N LEU A 272 -14.74 -7.40 -2.91
CA LEU A 272 -13.73 -7.88 -3.85
C LEU A 272 -13.31 -9.30 -3.47
N PRO A 273 -13.17 -10.21 -4.45
CA PRO A 273 -12.50 -11.47 -4.22
C PRO A 273 -11.10 -11.27 -3.64
N VAL A 274 -10.70 -12.15 -2.72
CA VAL A 274 -9.40 -12.05 -2.05
C VAL A 274 -8.71 -13.41 -1.88
N ILE A 275 -7.41 -13.46 -2.18
CA ILE A 275 -6.53 -14.57 -1.81
C ILE A 275 -5.62 -14.12 -0.67
N VAL A 276 -5.66 -14.82 0.45
CA VAL A 276 -4.89 -14.52 1.66
C VAL A 276 -3.93 -15.65 1.95
N VAL A 277 -2.65 -15.33 2.15
CA VAL A 277 -1.57 -16.29 2.35
C VAL A 277 -0.75 -15.92 3.56
N GLN A 278 -0.44 -16.90 4.40
CA GLN A 278 0.28 -16.70 5.65
C GLN A 278 1.13 -17.91 6.03
N GLY A 279 2.36 -17.67 6.48
CA GLY A 279 3.16 -18.71 7.15
C GLY A 279 2.79 -18.81 8.63
N ASP A 280 2.59 -20.02 9.16
CA ASP A 280 2.18 -20.25 10.55
C ASP A 280 3.30 -20.06 11.60
N ARG A 281 4.56 -19.92 11.15
CA ARG A 281 5.73 -19.58 11.99
C ARG A 281 6.24 -18.16 11.72
N ASP A 282 5.41 -17.30 11.14
CA ASP A 282 5.71 -15.88 10.99
C ASP A 282 5.75 -15.18 12.36
N ARG A 283 6.89 -14.55 12.66
CA ARG A 283 7.13 -13.81 13.91
C ARG A 283 7.12 -12.29 13.71
N THR A 284 6.93 -11.84 12.47
CA THR A 284 6.85 -10.43 12.09
C THR A 284 5.39 -10.01 12.02
N VAL A 285 4.58 -10.75 11.26
CA VAL A 285 3.14 -10.55 11.14
C VAL A 285 2.46 -11.82 11.63
N HIS A 286 1.80 -11.73 12.78
CA HIS A 286 1.20 -12.87 13.44
C HIS A 286 0.08 -13.48 12.58
N PRO A 287 -0.04 -14.82 12.49
CA PRO A 287 -1.01 -15.46 11.59
C PRO A 287 -2.47 -15.10 11.81
N SER A 288 -2.85 -14.68 13.03
CA SER A 288 -4.20 -14.19 13.31
C SER A 288 -4.65 -13.03 12.41
N ASN A 289 -3.70 -12.25 11.87
CA ASN A 289 -4.01 -11.18 10.92
C ASN A 289 -4.66 -11.72 9.65
N ALA A 290 -4.17 -12.85 9.11
CA ALA A 290 -4.75 -13.49 7.95
C ALA A 290 -6.18 -13.98 8.24
N SER A 291 -6.40 -14.60 9.39
CA SER A 291 -7.73 -15.04 9.82
C SER A 291 -8.73 -13.88 9.92
N ILE A 292 -8.29 -12.71 10.39
CA ILE A 292 -9.13 -11.50 10.44
C ILE A 292 -9.46 -11.00 9.03
N ILE A 293 -8.48 -10.94 8.12
CA ILE A 293 -8.72 -10.52 6.72
C ILE A 293 -9.73 -11.45 6.04
N VAL A 294 -9.58 -12.77 6.22
CA VAL A 294 -10.51 -13.77 5.68
C VAL A 294 -11.91 -13.58 6.25
N ARG A 295 -12.04 -13.45 7.59
CA ARG A 295 -13.33 -13.21 8.24
C ARG A 295 -14.01 -11.94 7.70
N ASP A 296 -13.27 -10.84 7.61
CA ASP A 296 -13.79 -9.56 7.15
C ASP A 296 -14.17 -9.58 5.66
N ALA A 297 -13.52 -10.43 4.86
CA ALA A 297 -13.88 -10.67 3.46
C ALA A 297 -15.15 -11.51 3.34
N LEU A 298 -15.24 -12.63 4.08
CA LEU A 298 -16.41 -13.51 4.09
C LEU A 298 -17.69 -12.77 4.53
N ALA A 299 -17.57 -11.86 5.50
CA ALA A 299 -18.69 -11.05 5.98
C ALA A 299 -19.31 -10.11 4.92
N ARG A 300 -18.67 -9.96 3.75
CA ARG A 300 -19.13 -9.09 2.66
C ARG A 300 -19.81 -9.82 1.50
N PHE A 301 -19.75 -11.14 1.50
CA PHE A 301 -20.42 -11.95 0.49
C PHE A 301 -21.68 -12.58 1.07
N ALA A 302 -22.57 -13.01 0.18
CA ALA A 302 -23.57 -14.01 0.55
C ALA A 302 -22.85 -15.27 1.09
N PRO A 303 -23.54 -16.12 1.87
CA PRO A 303 -22.93 -17.33 2.41
C PRO A 303 -22.19 -18.13 1.33
N LEU A 304 -20.92 -18.41 1.58
CA LEU A 304 -20.05 -19.18 0.70
C LEU A 304 -19.86 -20.60 1.26
N SER A 305 -19.79 -21.59 0.39
CA SER A 305 -19.36 -22.94 0.77
C SER A 305 -17.86 -22.94 1.03
N ALA A 306 -17.39 -23.70 2.03
CA ALA A 306 -15.98 -23.83 2.35
C ALA A 306 -15.45 -25.20 1.91
N GLU A 307 -14.38 -25.19 1.12
CA GLU A 307 -13.71 -26.38 0.59
C GLU A 307 -12.27 -26.43 1.14
N PRO A 308 -12.07 -27.06 2.31
CA PRO A 308 -10.74 -27.25 2.87
C PRO A 308 -9.96 -28.33 2.10
N GLN A 309 -8.67 -28.09 1.93
CA GLN A 309 -7.72 -28.96 1.27
C GLN A 309 -6.38 -28.88 2.00
N GLU A 310 -5.70 -30.01 2.15
CA GLU A 310 -4.30 -30.05 2.57
C GLU A 310 -3.43 -30.52 1.39
N GLY A 311 -2.15 -30.16 1.42
CA GLY A 311 -1.21 -30.59 0.40
C GLY A 311 0.23 -30.43 0.81
N THR A 312 1.13 -30.91 -0.05
CA THR A 312 2.58 -30.76 0.09
C THR A 312 3.16 -30.29 -1.23
N ALA A 313 4.03 -29.27 -1.19
CA ALA A 313 4.72 -28.76 -2.36
C ALA A 313 6.15 -28.30 -1.98
N ALA A 314 7.12 -28.66 -2.81
CA ALA A 314 8.54 -28.29 -2.68
C ALA A 314 9.18 -28.55 -1.29
N GLY A 315 8.60 -29.44 -0.48
CA GLY A 315 9.10 -29.80 0.85
C GLY A 315 8.36 -29.15 2.03
N ARG A 316 7.29 -28.37 1.79
CA ARG A 316 6.39 -27.89 2.85
C ARG A 316 4.98 -28.40 2.67
N THR A 317 4.33 -28.68 3.78
CA THR A 317 2.88 -28.86 3.82
C THR A 317 2.17 -27.51 3.83
N PHE A 318 0.93 -27.50 3.36
CA PHE A 318 0.06 -26.34 3.42
C PHE A 318 -1.39 -26.77 3.67
N SER A 319 -2.15 -25.88 4.30
CA SER A 319 -3.61 -25.91 4.33
C SER A 319 -4.16 -24.83 3.41
N LEU A 320 -5.19 -25.14 2.65
CA LEU A 320 -5.93 -24.24 1.77
C LEU A 320 -7.41 -24.37 2.08
N THR A 321 -8.12 -23.26 2.18
CA THR A 321 -9.59 -23.26 2.11
C THR A 321 -10.03 -22.35 0.99
N ARG A 322 -10.78 -22.91 0.04
CA ARG A 322 -11.46 -22.13 -1.00
C ARG A 322 -12.89 -21.88 -0.56
N TYR A 323 -13.37 -20.66 -0.76
CA TYR A 323 -14.74 -20.28 -0.46
C TYR A 323 -15.44 -19.89 -1.76
N ARG A 324 -16.51 -20.62 -2.09
CA ARG A 324 -17.23 -20.48 -3.36
C ARG A 324 -18.65 -20.00 -3.15
N ASP A 325 -19.16 -19.23 -4.11
CA ASP A 325 -20.58 -18.89 -4.16
C ASP A 325 -21.41 -20.02 -4.79
N SER A 326 -22.70 -19.77 -4.97
CA SER A 326 -23.63 -20.73 -5.58
C SER A 326 -23.34 -21.01 -7.05
N ASP A 327 -22.63 -20.11 -7.74
CA ASP A 327 -22.25 -20.25 -9.14
C ASP A 327 -20.93 -21.03 -9.30
N GLY A 328 -20.28 -21.36 -8.18
CA GLY A 328 -19.02 -22.09 -8.12
C GLY A 328 -17.78 -21.19 -8.22
N ASP A 329 -17.95 -19.87 -8.27
CA ASP A 329 -16.84 -18.93 -8.34
C ASP A 329 -16.10 -18.88 -7.01
N CYS A 330 -14.77 -19.05 -7.05
CA CYS A 330 -13.94 -18.91 -5.85
C CYS A 330 -13.73 -17.42 -5.54
N LEU A 331 -14.39 -16.93 -4.49
CA LEU A 331 -14.32 -15.51 -4.10
C LEU A 331 -13.32 -15.26 -2.97
N VAL A 332 -13.05 -16.26 -2.13
CA VAL A 332 -12.02 -16.15 -1.08
C VAL A 332 -11.13 -17.39 -1.08
N GLU A 333 -9.82 -17.21 -1.07
CA GLU A 333 -8.86 -18.28 -0.78
C GLU A 333 -8.07 -17.97 0.48
N HIS A 334 -7.87 -18.96 1.34
CA HIS A 334 -7.06 -18.86 2.53
C HIS A 334 -5.99 -19.95 2.57
N TRP A 335 -4.73 -19.55 2.44
CA TRP A 335 -3.57 -20.43 2.47
C TRP A 335 -2.79 -20.26 3.77
N THR A 336 -2.54 -21.37 4.46
CA THR A 336 -1.58 -21.47 5.57
C THR A 336 -0.40 -22.33 5.15
N ILE A 337 0.79 -21.74 5.12
CA ILE A 337 2.04 -22.44 4.79
C ILE A 337 2.68 -22.95 6.08
N HIS A 338 2.72 -24.27 6.26
CA HIS A 338 3.19 -24.86 7.50
C HIS A 338 4.71 -24.79 7.64
N GLY A 339 5.16 -24.38 8.82
CA GLY A 339 6.54 -24.00 9.08
C GLY A 339 6.97 -22.71 8.38
N GLY A 340 6.07 -22.06 7.63
CA GLY A 340 6.35 -20.88 6.81
C GLY A 340 6.71 -19.69 7.71
N ARG A 341 7.75 -18.94 7.32
CA ARG A 341 8.21 -17.74 8.06
C ARG A 341 7.69 -16.48 7.36
N HIS A 342 8.19 -15.32 7.76
CA HIS A 342 7.94 -14.06 7.04
C HIS A 342 8.74 -14.01 5.72
N ALA A 343 8.33 -14.82 4.75
CA ALA A 343 8.96 -14.99 3.45
C ALA A 343 7.92 -15.38 2.40
N TRP A 344 8.18 -15.04 1.14
CA TRP A 344 7.36 -15.38 -0.01
C TRP A 344 7.57 -16.85 -0.43
N SER A 345 6.52 -17.67 -0.29
CA SER A 345 6.54 -19.10 -0.61
C SER A 345 6.62 -19.39 -2.10
N GLY A 346 7.44 -20.38 -2.46
CA GLY A 346 7.63 -20.88 -3.83
C GLY A 346 8.26 -19.87 -4.79
N GLY A 347 8.81 -18.79 -4.24
CA GLY A 347 9.41 -17.70 -4.99
C GLY A 347 10.75 -18.05 -5.64
N GLY A 348 11.37 -17.03 -6.25
CA GLY A 348 12.68 -17.12 -6.87
C GLY A 348 13.80 -16.92 -5.87
N THR A 349 14.65 -15.93 -6.11
CA THR A 349 15.83 -15.67 -5.29
C THR A 349 15.63 -14.46 -4.37
N GLY A 350 16.46 -14.36 -3.34
CA GLY A 350 16.51 -13.20 -2.46
C GLY A 350 16.21 -13.53 -0.99
N LEU A 351 16.43 -12.53 -0.13
CA LEU A 351 16.40 -12.70 1.33
C LEU A 351 15.01 -13.12 1.86
N PHE A 352 13.95 -12.74 1.16
CA PHE A 352 12.58 -13.01 1.55
C PHE A 352 11.94 -14.10 0.68
N ALA A 353 12.71 -14.85 -0.11
CA ALA A 353 12.18 -16.00 -0.83
C ALA A 353 12.23 -17.26 0.07
N ASP A 354 11.19 -18.08 -0.01
CA ASP A 354 11.12 -19.40 0.60
C ASP A 354 10.90 -20.44 -0.51
N PRO A 355 11.97 -21.03 -1.07
CA PRO A 355 11.87 -21.93 -2.21
C PRO A 355 11.25 -23.29 -1.87
N LEU A 356 11.03 -23.59 -0.58
CA LEU A 356 10.58 -24.90 -0.12
C LEU A 356 9.05 -25.01 0.01
N GLY A 357 8.29 -23.97 -0.35
CA GLY A 357 6.83 -23.99 -0.25
C GLY A 357 6.10 -23.97 -1.57
N PRO A 358 4.75 -24.05 -1.54
CA PRO A 358 3.95 -23.97 -2.75
C PRO A 358 4.20 -22.67 -3.50
N ASP A 359 4.05 -22.74 -4.82
CA ASP A 359 4.17 -21.58 -5.71
C ASP A 359 2.96 -20.66 -5.56
N ILE A 360 3.07 -19.74 -4.60
CA ILE A 360 2.00 -18.80 -4.30
C ILE A 360 1.86 -17.73 -5.38
N SER A 361 2.91 -17.44 -6.15
CA SER A 361 2.79 -16.54 -7.28
C SER A 361 1.86 -17.14 -8.34
N SER A 362 2.04 -18.42 -8.66
CA SER A 362 1.16 -19.16 -9.59
C SER A 362 -0.27 -19.24 -9.04
N ALA A 363 -0.45 -19.59 -7.76
CA ALA A 363 -1.78 -19.64 -7.14
C ALA A 363 -2.51 -18.28 -7.18
N MET A 364 -1.81 -17.17 -6.94
CA MET A 364 -2.40 -15.82 -7.05
C MET A 364 -2.81 -15.50 -8.48
N VAL A 365 -1.98 -15.85 -9.47
CA VAL A 365 -2.29 -15.63 -10.90
C VAL A 365 -3.51 -16.45 -11.31
N GLU A 366 -3.55 -17.73 -10.95
CA GLU A 366 -4.70 -18.61 -11.21
C GLU A 366 -5.98 -18.04 -10.60
N PHE A 367 -5.93 -17.66 -9.31
CA PHE A 367 -7.07 -17.03 -8.64
C PHE A 367 -7.56 -15.78 -9.38
N PHE A 368 -6.66 -14.86 -9.77
CA PHE A 368 -7.05 -13.62 -10.44
C PHE A 368 -7.61 -13.83 -11.84
N LEU A 369 -6.99 -14.73 -12.62
CA LEU A 369 -7.37 -14.96 -14.01
C LEU A 369 -8.58 -15.88 -14.16
N ALA A 370 -8.88 -16.70 -13.16
CA ALA A 370 -10.08 -17.54 -13.12
C ALA A 370 -11.37 -16.75 -12.82
N LEU A 371 -11.27 -15.53 -12.29
CA LEU A 371 -12.45 -14.72 -11.99
C LEU A 371 -13.24 -14.41 -13.28
N PRO A 372 -14.56 -14.61 -13.30
CA PRO A 372 -15.36 -14.41 -14.50
C PRO A 372 -15.28 -12.96 -14.99
N GLY A 373 -15.27 -12.85 -16.32
CA GLY A 373 -15.03 -11.64 -17.08
C GLY A 373 -16.20 -10.66 -17.06
N GLY A 374 -16.20 -9.78 -16.06
CA GLY A 374 -16.91 -8.49 -16.06
C GLY A 374 -18.40 -8.55 -15.79
N LEU A 375 -18.86 -7.79 -14.78
CA LEU A 375 -20.28 -7.58 -14.50
C LEU A 375 -21.05 -7.31 -15.81
N GLY A 376 -21.91 -8.25 -16.19
CA GLY A 376 -23.01 -8.02 -17.10
C GLY A 376 -24.04 -7.13 -16.41
N GLY A 377 -24.72 -6.30 -17.21
CA GLY A 377 -25.73 -5.33 -16.77
C GLY A 377 -25.22 -3.91 -16.85
#